data_AF-A0A6G6B6E2-F1
#
_entry.id   AF-A0A6G6B6E2-F1
#
_cell.length_a   1.000
_cell.length_b   1.000
_cell.length_c   1.000
_cell.angle_alpha   90.00
_cell.angle_beta   90.00
_cell.angle_gamma   90.00
#
_symmetry.space_group_name_H-M   'P 1'
#
loop_
_entity.id
_entity.type
_entity.pdbx_description
1 polymer ?
#
loop_
_entity_poly.entity_id
_entity_poly.type
_entity_poly.pdbx_seq_one_letter_code
_entity_poly.pdbx_strand_id
1 'polypeptide(L)'
;MINLCLGIITLFLMYGAMRTYLLYLKVYTKETSLPTIGTIHKNALKKSNKTLRLDKQEYISIPSSFLAFLAGLIDGDGYIQISKTPKGFITMKLVISLHLEDISTLEYIHSVLKLGKINIYKDLKSPTCKLVINKTDLQEVLFPLFIYNNIFFLTNTRIDQFNLAMYILRNDIKLQSEISEVKNVPFVFEIPKSPVDYTLLPFFKNWIVGFTCSEGSFFIKKNNDGCFQLKQRIHSDLFEAFKLIFSTNRKIDSTNNYNQFGVSSKSDVQKVINYFSFSGLHPLVGLKYIQYEKWLNNLRASSRYSKLNYPK
;
A
#
# COMPACT_ATOMS: atom_id res chain seq x y z
N MET A 1 31.35 37.69 2.85
CA MET A 1 30.76 36.42 3.34
C MET A 1 29.29 36.55 3.73
N ILE A 2 28.89 37.55 4.54
CA ILE A 2 27.51 37.68 5.05
C ILE A 2 26.46 37.80 3.93
N ASN A 3 26.72 38.59 2.88
CA ASN A 3 25.79 38.75 1.74
C ASN A 3 25.62 37.46 0.90
N LEU A 4 26.62 36.58 0.88
CA LEU A 4 26.54 35.31 0.14
C LEU A 4 25.66 34.30 0.89
N CYS A 5 25.76 34.25 2.22
CA CYS A 5 24.90 33.42 3.06
C CYS A 5 23.43 33.85 3.00
N LEU A 6 23.15 35.15 3.02
CA LEU A 6 21.78 35.66 2.87
C LEU A 6 21.17 35.26 1.52
N GLY A 7 21.93 35.38 0.42
CA GLY A 7 21.49 34.99 -0.91
C GLY A 7 21.12 33.50 -1.02
N ILE A 8 21.91 32.62 -0.41
CA ILE A 8 21.64 31.17 -0.40
C ILE A 8 20.38 30.86 0.42
N ILE A 9 20.20 31.49 1.58
CA ILE A 9 19.01 31.31 2.42
C ILE A 9 17.74 31.76 1.68
N THR A 10 17.79 32.91 1.00
CA THR A 10 16.65 33.40 0.20
C THR A 10 16.31 32.46 -0.96
N LEU A 11 17.32 31.86 -1.61
CA LEU A 11 17.11 30.88 -2.69
C LEU A 11 16.46 29.60 -2.17
N PHE A 12 16.87 29.10 -1.00
CA PHE A 12 16.26 27.94 -0.36
C PHE A 12 14.81 28.20 0.07
N LEU A 13 14.52 29.39 0.62
CA LEU A 13 13.16 29.78 0.99
C LEU A 13 12.27 29.93 -0.24
N MET A 14 12.77 30.53 -1.33
CA MET A 14 12.05 30.63 -2.60
C MET A 14 11.80 29.27 -3.23
N TYR A 15 12.78 28.36 -3.21
CA TYR A 15 12.59 26.99 -3.70
C TYR A 15 11.57 26.22 -2.85
N GLY A 16 11.62 26.36 -1.52
CA GLY A 16 10.64 25.79 -0.60
C GLY A 16 9.22 26.31 -0.86
N ALA A 17 9.07 27.63 -1.02
CA ALA A 17 7.82 28.31 -1.33
C ALA A 17 7.28 27.93 -2.72
N MET A 18 8.14 27.85 -3.73
CA MET A 18 7.77 27.40 -5.08
C MET A 18 7.33 25.94 -5.07
N ARG A 19 7.99 25.06 -4.31
CA ARG A 19 7.59 23.66 -4.14
C ARG A 19 6.25 23.53 -3.42
N THR A 20 6.01 24.33 -2.38
CA THR A 20 4.70 24.36 -1.69
C THR A 20 3.61 24.93 -2.57
N TYR A 21 3.91 25.97 -3.36
CA TYR A 21 2.98 26.55 -4.33
C TYR A 21 2.66 25.60 -5.47
N LEU A 22 3.64 24.85 -5.98
CA LEU A 22 3.42 23.80 -6.98
C LEU A 22 2.60 22.63 -6.40
N LEU A 23 2.85 22.23 -5.15
CA LEU A 23 2.00 21.27 -4.44
C LEU A 23 0.58 21.81 -4.28
N TYR A 24 0.43 23.09 -3.91
CA TYR A 24 -0.85 23.77 -3.76
C TYR A 24 -1.62 23.83 -5.09
N LEU A 25 -0.97 24.22 -6.18
CA LEU A 25 -1.55 24.22 -7.52
C LEU A 25 -1.93 22.81 -7.97
N LYS A 26 -1.10 21.80 -7.69
CA LYS A 26 -1.40 20.39 -8.01
C LYS A 26 -2.58 19.83 -7.21
N VAL A 27 -2.78 20.33 -5.98
CA VAL A 27 -3.98 20.06 -5.17
C VAL A 27 -5.21 20.79 -5.74
N TYR A 28 -5.04 22.01 -6.27
CA TYR A 28 -6.12 22.82 -6.81
C TYR A 28 -6.57 22.40 -8.22
N THR A 29 -5.65 21.85 -9.03
CA THR A 29 -5.97 21.22 -10.32
C THR A 29 -6.22 19.72 -10.13
N LYS A 30 -7.15 19.36 -9.25
CA LYS A 30 -7.70 18.01 -9.27
C LYS A 30 -8.43 17.84 -10.59
N GLU A 31 -7.92 17.01 -11.49
CA GLU A 31 -8.62 16.66 -12.73
C GLU A 31 -10.06 16.28 -12.39
N THR A 32 -11.02 16.89 -13.08
CA THR A 32 -12.46 16.69 -12.84
C THR A 32 -12.94 15.30 -13.23
N SER A 33 -12.05 14.44 -13.73
CA SER A 33 -12.34 13.07 -14.14
C SER A 33 -11.11 12.19 -13.99
N LEU A 34 -11.30 10.91 -13.65
CA LEU A 34 -10.23 9.90 -13.67
C LEU A 34 -9.84 9.59 -15.13
N PRO A 35 -8.65 9.97 -15.60
CA PRO A 35 -8.25 9.74 -16.98
C PRO A 35 -7.98 8.25 -17.19
N THR A 36 -8.41 7.73 -18.34
CA THR A 36 -8.06 6.39 -18.78
C THR A 36 -6.57 6.33 -19.12
N ILE A 37 -5.86 5.31 -18.63
CA ILE A 37 -4.44 5.14 -18.93
C ILE A 37 -4.27 4.33 -20.21
N GLY A 38 -3.70 4.96 -21.24
CA GLY A 38 -3.44 4.33 -22.52
C GLY A 38 -4.71 4.06 -23.31
N THR A 39 -4.64 3.12 -24.26
CA THR A 39 -5.75 2.80 -25.15
C THR A 39 -6.52 1.57 -24.66
N ILE A 40 -7.86 1.62 -24.72
CA ILE A 40 -8.73 0.48 -24.43
C ILE A 40 -9.54 0.11 -25.66
N HIS A 41 -9.51 -1.19 -26.00
CA HIS A 41 -10.31 -1.70 -27.10
C HIS A 41 -11.81 -1.64 -26.79
N LYS A 42 -12.64 -1.16 -27.73
CA LYS A 42 -14.09 -0.96 -27.55
C LYS A 42 -14.82 -2.21 -27.02
N ASN A 43 -14.42 -3.40 -27.46
CA ASN A 43 -15.03 -4.67 -27.00
C ASN A 43 -14.69 -5.02 -25.54
N ALA A 44 -13.56 -4.55 -25.01
CA ALA A 44 -13.21 -4.75 -23.60
C ALA A 44 -14.13 -3.95 -22.67
N LEU A 45 -14.52 -2.74 -23.08
CA LEU A 45 -15.49 -1.89 -22.37
C LEU A 45 -16.90 -2.48 -22.37
N LYS A 46 -17.24 -3.29 -23.39
CA LYS A 46 -18.53 -4.01 -23.45
C LYS A 46 -18.54 -5.25 -22.56
N LYS A 47 -17.40 -5.92 -22.39
CA LYS A 47 -17.26 -7.15 -21.58
C LYS A 47 -17.16 -6.88 -20.08
N SER A 48 -16.66 -5.72 -19.65
CA SER A 48 -16.77 -5.32 -18.25
C SER A 48 -18.24 -5.06 -17.95
N ASN A 49 -18.81 -5.77 -16.97
CA ASN A 49 -20.19 -5.58 -16.52
C ASN A 49 -20.43 -4.11 -16.19
N LYS A 50 -21.00 -3.35 -17.14
CA LYS A 50 -21.35 -1.93 -16.96
C LYS A 50 -22.24 -1.72 -15.74
N THR A 51 -23.02 -2.73 -15.36
CA THR A 51 -23.95 -2.70 -14.23
C THR A 51 -23.27 -2.72 -12.86
N LEU A 52 -22.00 -3.18 -12.75
CA LEU A 52 -21.27 -3.27 -11.46
C LEU A 52 -20.28 -2.11 -11.26
N ARG A 53 -19.83 -1.48 -12.36
CA ARG A 53 -18.89 -0.35 -12.28
C ARG A 53 -19.61 0.90 -11.82
N LEU A 54 -19.00 1.60 -10.87
CA LEU A 54 -19.48 2.90 -10.42
C LEU A 54 -19.25 3.97 -11.49
N ASP A 55 -19.92 5.11 -11.37
CA ASP A 55 -19.52 6.29 -12.11
C ASP A 55 -18.11 6.75 -11.70
N LYS A 56 -17.36 7.39 -12.61
CA LYS A 56 -16.00 7.88 -12.32
C LYS A 56 -16.00 8.86 -11.14
N GLN A 57 -17.07 9.64 -10.93
CA GLN A 57 -17.19 10.54 -9.79
C GLN A 57 -17.34 9.79 -8.46
N GLU A 58 -18.08 8.68 -8.45
CA GLU A 58 -18.21 7.84 -7.25
C GLU A 58 -16.85 7.24 -6.85
N TYR A 59 -16.03 6.84 -7.82
CA TYR A 59 -14.66 6.39 -7.55
C TYR A 59 -13.79 7.49 -6.91
N ILE A 60 -13.92 8.74 -7.37
CA ILE A 60 -13.19 9.88 -6.79
C ILE A 60 -13.58 10.12 -5.32
N SER A 61 -14.80 9.74 -4.93
CA SER A 61 -15.29 9.89 -3.55
C SER A 61 -14.74 8.83 -2.58
N ILE A 62 -14.09 7.77 -3.08
CA ILE A 62 -13.51 6.73 -2.22
C ILE A 62 -12.45 7.37 -1.30
N PRO A 63 -12.50 7.12 0.03
CA PRO A 63 -11.57 7.72 0.97
C PRO A 63 -10.11 7.39 0.63
N SER A 64 -9.24 8.42 0.66
CA SER A 64 -7.80 8.24 0.44
C SER A 64 -7.16 7.32 1.48
N SER A 65 -7.72 7.25 2.70
CA SER A 65 -7.30 6.32 3.74
C SER A 65 -7.50 4.85 3.34
N PHE A 66 -8.63 4.52 2.68
CA PHE A 66 -8.86 3.19 2.13
C PHE A 66 -7.89 2.87 0.98
N LEU A 67 -7.66 3.82 0.06
CA LEU A 67 -6.73 3.61 -1.05
C LEU A 67 -5.28 3.40 -0.56
N ALA A 68 -4.88 4.14 0.49
CA ALA A 68 -3.58 4.00 1.12
C ALA A 68 -3.43 2.65 1.82
N PHE A 69 -4.46 2.24 2.58
CA PHE A 69 -4.57 0.89 3.14
C PHE A 69 -4.44 -0.18 2.05
N LEU A 70 -5.19 -0.05 0.95
CA LEU A 70 -5.16 -1.00 -0.14
C LEU A 70 -3.77 -1.11 -0.77
N ALA A 71 -3.08 0.02 -1.00
CA ALA A 71 -1.72 0.04 -1.50
C ALA A 71 -0.75 -0.72 -0.58
N GLY A 72 -0.87 -0.53 0.74
CA GLY A 72 -0.09 -1.26 1.75
C GLY A 72 -0.34 -2.76 1.76
N LEU A 73 -1.60 -3.17 1.63
CA LEU A 73 -1.95 -4.59 1.54
C LEU A 73 -1.40 -5.24 0.26
N ILE A 74 -1.49 -4.54 -0.88
CA ILE A 74 -0.91 -5.00 -2.15
C ILE A 74 0.61 -5.08 -2.06
N ASP A 75 1.26 -4.17 -1.32
CA ASP A 75 2.70 -4.21 -1.06
C ASP A 75 3.14 -5.43 -0.22
N GLY A 76 2.26 -6.08 0.54
CA GLY A 76 2.58 -7.35 1.19
C GLY A 76 2.18 -8.54 0.33
N ASP A 77 0.86 -8.78 0.22
CA ASP A 77 0.26 -10.00 -0.33
C ASP A 77 -0.27 -9.85 -1.77
N GLY A 78 0.01 -8.71 -2.40
CA GLY A 78 -0.38 -8.43 -3.77
C GLY A 78 0.79 -8.53 -4.76
N TYR A 79 0.43 -8.64 -6.04
CA TYR A 79 1.36 -8.50 -7.14
C TYR A 79 0.65 -8.02 -8.42
N ILE A 80 1.38 -7.29 -9.25
CA ILE A 80 0.96 -6.93 -10.61
C ILE A 80 1.63 -7.92 -11.56
N GLN A 81 0.82 -8.80 -12.14
CA GLN A 81 1.28 -9.81 -13.08
C GLN A 81 1.26 -9.27 -14.49
N ILE A 82 2.43 -9.30 -15.13
CA ILE A 82 2.60 -9.12 -16.58
C ILE A 82 3.10 -10.44 -17.13
N SER A 83 2.32 -11.09 -17.99
CA SER A 83 2.62 -12.40 -18.56
C SER A 83 2.35 -12.44 -20.05
N LYS A 84 2.90 -13.43 -20.76
CA LYS A 84 2.64 -13.61 -22.19
C LYS A 84 1.64 -14.75 -22.46
N THR A 85 0.80 -14.56 -23.46
CA THR A 85 0.03 -15.65 -24.07
C THR A 85 0.94 -16.55 -24.92
N PRO A 86 0.48 -17.75 -25.33
CA PRO A 86 1.23 -18.59 -26.28
C PRO A 86 1.53 -17.87 -27.61
N LYS A 87 0.68 -16.91 -28.01
CA LYS A 87 0.87 -16.08 -29.21
C LYS A 87 1.79 -14.87 -28.99
N GLY A 88 2.41 -14.74 -27.83
CA GLY A 88 3.35 -13.65 -27.51
C GLY A 88 2.71 -12.35 -27.00
N PHE A 89 1.38 -12.23 -27.01
CA PHE A 89 0.69 -11.04 -26.49
C PHE A 89 0.80 -10.90 -24.98
N ILE A 90 0.95 -9.66 -24.52
CA ILE A 90 0.98 -9.30 -23.10
C ILE A 90 -0.42 -9.42 -22.49
N THR A 91 -0.45 -10.00 -21.30
CA THR A 91 -1.60 -10.06 -20.39
C THR A 91 -1.22 -9.38 -19.09
N MET A 92 -2.15 -8.65 -18.50
CA MET A 92 -1.92 -7.87 -17.29
C MET A 92 -3.09 -8.03 -16.32
N LYS A 93 -2.78 -8.22 -15.05
CA LYS A 93 -3.74 -8.23 -13.95
C LYS A 93 -3.05 -7.91 -12.62
N LEU A 94 -3.81 -7.38 -11.68
CA LEU A 94 -3.40 -7.30 -10.28
C LEU A 94 -4.09 -8.43 -9.52
N VAL A 95 -3.34 -9.08 -8.63
CA VAL A 95 -3.84 -10.17 -7.81
C VAL A 95 -3.49 -9.90 -6.35
N ILE A 96 -4.47 -10.00 -5.47
CA ILE A 96 -4.27 -10.11 -4.02
C ILE A 96 -4.61 -11.55 -3.66
N SER A 97 -3.69 -12.26 -3.01
CA SER A 97 -3.83 -13.70 -2.72
C SER A 97 -3.71 -13.93 -1.22
N LEU A 98 -4.78 -14.38 -0.59
CA LEU A 98 -4.83 -14.64 0.86
C LEU A 98 -5.17 -16.11 1.14
N HIS A 99 -4.96 -16.53 2.38
CA HIS A 99 -5.53 -17.78 2.89
C HIS A 99 -7.07 -17.71 2.82
N LEU A 100 -7.73 -18.83 2.58
CA LEU A 100 -9.19 -18.86 2.39
C LEU A 100 -9.96 -18.36 3.62
N GLU A 101 -9.42 -18.56 4.82
CA GLU A 101 -10.01 -18.06 6.08
C GLU A 101 -10.11 -16.53 6.13
N ASP A 102 -9.32 -15.82 5.32
CA ASP A 102 -9.33 -14.35 5.25
C ASP A 102 -10.08 -13.81 4.01
N ILE A 103 -11.01 -14.60 3.45
CA ILE A 103 -11.81 -14.19 2.30
C ILE A 103 -12.60 -12.90 2.56
N SER A 104 -13.01 -12.66 3.81
CA SER A 104 -13.74 -11.46 4.22
C SER A 104 -12.96 -10.17 3.93
N THR A 105 -11.61 -10.19 3.97
CA THR A 105 -10.77 -9.06 3.55
C THR A 105 -10.95 -8.75 2.07
N LEU A 106 -10.98 -9.78 1.22
CA LEU A 106 -11.19 -9.60 -0.22
C LEU A 106 -12.62 -9.15 -0.54
N GLU A 107 -13.62 -9.67 0.19
CA GLU A 107 -15.02 -9.25 0.07
C GLU A 107 -15.21 -7.78 0.45
N TYR A 108 -14.54 -7.32 1.52
CA TYR A 108 -14.52 -5.91 1.90
C TYR A 108 -13.93 -5.03 0.78
N ILE A 109 -12.74 -5.36 0.27
CA ILE A 109 -12.11 -4.60 -0.83
C ILE A 109 -13.00 -4.58 -2.06
N HIS A 110 -13.59 -5.73 -2.41
CA HIS A 110 -14.51 -5.85 -3.53
C HIS A 110 -15.79 -5.04 -3.31
N SER A 111 -16.32 -4.94 -2.08
CA SER A 111 -17.52 -4.15 -1.79
C SER A 111 -17.30 -2.64 -1.99
N VAL A 112 -16.09 -2.14 -1.68
CA VAL A 112 -15.72 -0.72 -1.83
C VAL A 112 -15.40 -0.39 -3.28
N LEU A 113 -14.58 -1.22 -3.95
CA LEU A 113 -14.15 -0.95 -5.33
C LEU A 113 -15.18 -1.40 -6.38
N LYS A 114 -15.92 -2.47 -6.11
CA LYS A 114 -16.74 -3.19 -7.10
C LYS A 114 -15.94 -3.57 -8.35
N LEU A 115 -14.65 -3.89 -8.17
CA LEU A 115 -13.71 -4.26 -9.24
C LEU A 115 -13.20 -5.69 -9.08
N GLY A 116 -12.88 -6.31 -10.21
CA GLY A 116 -12.27 -7.62 -10.26
C GLY A 116 -13.22 -8.76 -9.93
N LYS A 117 -12.64 -9.94 -9.68
CA LYS A 117 -13.38 -11.16 -9.33
C LYS A 117 -12.67 -11.90 -8.21
N ILE A 118 -13.42 -12.29 -7.19
CA ILE A 118 -12.94 -13.19 -6.14
C ILE A 118 -13.04 -14.63 -6.67
N ASN A 119 -11.92 -15.35 -6.62
CA ASN A 119 -11.83 -16.76 -6.97
C ASN A 119 -11.39 -17.56 -5.74
N ILE A 120 -12.02 -18.71 -5.52
CA ILE A 120 -11.75 -19.59 -4.38
C ILE A 120 -11.04 -20.84 -4.90
N TYR A 121 -9.94 -21.21 -4.24
CA TYR A 121 -9.13 -22.39 -4.53
C TYR A 121 -9.08 -23.26 -3.27
N LYS A 122 -9.90 -24.33 -3.24
CA LYS A 122 -10.03 -25.24 -2.10
C LYS A 122 -8.96 -26.34 -2.12
N ASP A 123 -7.69 -25.95 -2.19
CA ASP A 123 -6.59 -26.89 -2.02
C ASP A 123 -6.63 -27.52 -0.62
N LEU A 124 -6.30 -28.82 -0.51
CA LEU A 124 -6.39 -29.56 0.75
C LEU A 124 -5.33 -29.14 1.78
N LYS A 125 -4.19 -28.60 1.34
CA LYS A 125 -3.06 -28.23 2.21
C LYS A 125 -2.98 -26.73 2.45
N SER A 126 -3.28 -25.93 1.42
CA SER A 126 -3.19 -24.47 1.48
C SER A 126 -4.36 -23.84 0.70
N PRO A 127 -5.57 -23.85 1.28
CA PRO A 127 -6.73 -23.25 0.63
C PRO A 127 -6.52 -21.74 0.52
N THR A 128 -6.73 -21.19 -0.67
CA THR A 128 -6.49 -19.77 -0.96
C THR A 128 -7.70 -19.12 -1.62
N CYS A 129 -7.82 -17.81 -1.42
CA CYS A 129 -8.74 -16.97 -2.14
C CYS A 129 -7.97 -15.85 -2.83
N LYS A 130 -8.44 -15.43 -4.02
CA LYS A 130 -7.75 -14.40 -4.82
C LYS A 130 -8.72 -13.38 -5.37
N LEU A 131 -8.45 -12.10 -5.13
CA LEU A 131 -9.10 -11.00 -5.84
C LEU A 131 -8.27 -10.68 -7.07
N VAL A 132 -8.87 -10.84 -8.26
CA VAL A 132 -8.19 -10.61 -9.54
C VAL A 132 -8.80 -9.41 -10.25
N ILE A 133 -8.03 -8.33 -10.38
CA ILE A 133 -8.41 -7.11 -11.09
C ILE A 133 -7.77 -7.13 -12.48
N ASN A 134 -8.58 -7.07 -13.52
CA ASN A 134 -8.12 -7.23 -14.90
C ASN A 134 -7.49 -5.93 -15.47
N LYS A 135 -6.75 -6.04 -16.59
CA LYS A 135 -6.13 -4.91 -17.29
C LYS A 135 -7.08 -3.71 -17.49
N THR A 136 -8.31 -3.93 -17.92
CA THR A 136 -9.27 -2.85 -18.18
C THR A 136 -9.64 -2.10 -16.91
N ASP A 137 -9.90 -2.80 -15.81
CA ASP A 137 -10.19 -2.17 -14.50
C ASP A 137 -8.97 -1.42 -13.95
N LEU A 138 -7.75 -1.92 -14.22
CA LEU A 138 -6.52 -1.19 -13.88
C LEU A 138 -6.38 0.12 -14.68
N GLN A 139 -6.64 0.09 -15.99
CA GLN A 139 -6.54 1.26 -16.88
C GLN A 139 -7.60 2.33 -16.59
N GLU A 140 -8.82 1.90 -16.27
CA GLU A 140 -9.99 2.79 -16.12
C GLU A 140 -10.13 3.36 -14.71
N VAL A 141 -9.72 2.61 -13.68
CA VAL A 141 -10.12 2.90 -12.30
C VAL A 141 -8.96 2.82 -11.32
N LEU A 142 -8.37 1.64 -11.09
CA LEU A 142 -7.48 1.47 -9.95
C LEU A 142 -6.17 2.27 -10.07
N PHE A 143 -5.47 2.19 -11.21
CA PHE A 143 -4.24 2.98 -11.40
C PHE A 143 -4.52 4.49 -11.50
N PRO A 144 -5.57 4.96 -12.22
CA PRO A 144 -5.97 6.36 -12.17
C PRO A 144 -6.24 6.87 -10.75
N LEU A 145 -6.92 6.07 -9.91
CA LEU A 145 -7.19 6.44 -8.51
C LEU A 145 -5.91 6.64 -7.68
N PHE A 146 -4.94 5.74 -7.84
CA PHE A 146 -3.64 5.88 -7.18
C PHE A 146 -2.89 7.13 -7.64
N ILE A 147 -2.86 7.38 -8.95
CA ILE A 147 -2.21 8.59 -9.51
C ILE A 147 -2.90 9.86 -9.02
N TYR A 148 -4.23 9.90 -9.08
CA TYR A 148 -5.05 11.04 -8.65
C TYR A 148 -4.86 11.40 -7.18
N ASN A 149 -4.68 10.39 -6.31
CA ASN A 149 -4.44 10.59 -4.88
C ASN A 149 -2.95 10.69 -4.52
N ASN A 150 -2.04 10.63 -5.50
CA ASN A 150 -0.59 10.58 -5.29
C ASN A 150 -0.17 9.45 -4.31
N ILE A 151 -0.84 8.29 -4.44
CA ILE A 151 -0.58 7.06 -3.67
C ILE A 151 0.19 6.10 -4.58
N PHE A 152 1.24 5.51 -4.05
CA PHE A 152 2.08 4.57 -4.78
C PHE A 152 2.65 3.51 -3.84
N PHE A 153 3.22 2.46 -4.43
CA PHE A 153 3.79 1.34 -3.70
C PHE A 153 5.14 1.71 -3.08
N LEU A 154 5.39 1.23 -1.88
CA LEU A 154 6.55 1.57 -1.06
C LEU A 154 7.55 0.41 -0.95
N THR A 155 7.34 -0.69 -1.67
CA THR A 155 8.33 -1.77 -1.80
C THR A 155 8.90 -1.82 -3.22
N ASN A 156 10.21 -2.02 -3.33
CA ASN A 156 10.94 -2.15 -4.62
C ASN A 156 10.18 -2.99 -5.66
N THR A 157 9.80 -4.22 -5.28
CA THR A 157 9.14 -5.15 -6.20
C THR A 157 7.83 -4.59 -6.77
N ARG A 158 6.95 -4.04 -5.93
CA ARG A 158 5.64 -3.56 -6.38
C ARG A 158 5.76 -2.26 -7.15
N ILE A 159 6.66 -1.36 -6.75
CA ILE A 159 6.86 -0.11 -7.50
C ILE A 159 7.43 -0.37 -8.89
N ASP A 160 8.36 -1.32 -9.03
CA ASP A 160 8.92 -1.73 -10.32
C ASP A 160 7.86 -2.38 -11.21
N GLN A 161 7.05 -3.29 -10.66
CA GLN A 161 5.93 -3.89 -11.40
C GLN A 161 4.92 -2.84 -11.85
N PHE A 162 4.61 -1.86 -11.01
CA PHE A 162 3.71 -0.75 -11.36
C PHE A 162 4.29 0.14 -12.46
N ASN A 163 5.55 0.56 -12.33
CA ASN A 163 6.22 1.38 -13.34
C ASN A 163 6.27 0.68 -14.70
N LEU A 164 6.59 -0.63 -14.73
CA LEU A 164 6.56 -1.43 -15.94
C LEU A 164 5.15 -1.52 -16.53
N ALA A 165 4.14 -1.75 -15.69
CA ALA A 165 2.75 -1.77 -16.14
C ALA A 165 2.34 -0.44 -16.78
N MET A 166 2.65 0.68 -16.11
CA MET A 166 2.37 2.03 -16.62
C MET A 166 3.06 2.32 -17.95
N TYR A 167 4.30 1.89 -18.10
CA TYR A 167 5.06 2.03 -19.35
C TYR A 167 4.39 1.26 -20.49
N ILE A 168 4.03 0.00 -20.28
CA ILE A 168 3.32 -0.82 -21.28
C ILE A 168 2.00 -0.17 -21.69
N LEU A 169 1.22 0.29 -20.71
CA LEU A 169 -0.10 0.88 -20.97
C LEU A 169 -0.02 2.20 -21.73
N ARG A 170 0.90 3.10 -21.34
CA ARG A 170 1.06 4.42 -21.97
C ARG A 170 1.57 4.35 -23.41
N ASN A 171 2.36 3.33 -23.74
CA ASN A 171 2.93 3.14 -25.08
C ASN A 171 2.15 2.12 -25.93
N ASP A 172 0.98 1.65 -25.48
CA ASP A 172 0.15 0.64 -26.15
C ASP A 172 0.94 -0.61 -26.60
N ILE A 173 1.90 -1.06 -25.77
CA ILE A 173 2.75 -2.22 -26.07
C ILE A 173 1.91 -3.50 -25.98
N LYS A 174 1.99 -4.34 -27.01
CA LYS A 174 1.12 -5.53 -27.15
C LYS A 174 1.89 -6.82 -27.11
N LEU A 175 3.14 -6.85 -27.58
CA LEU A 175 3.95 -8.05 -27.68
C LEU A 175 5.05 -8.03 -26.62
N GLN A 176 5.30 -9.19 -26.00
CA GLN A 176 6.32 -9.31 -24.96
C GLN A 176 7.74 -9.00 -25.49
N SER A 177 8.01 -9.27 -26.77
CA SER A 177 9.29 -8.97 -27.41
C SER A 177 9.66 -7.48 -27.36
N GLU A 178 8.65 -6.60 -27.45
CA GLU A 178 8.82 -5.15 -27.42
C GLU A 178 9.25 -4.64 -26.03
N ILE A 179 9.01 -5.41 -24.96
CA ILE A 179 9.46 -5.07 -23.60
C ILE A 179 10.93 -5.47 -23.40
N SER A 180 11.35 -6.62 -23.93
CA SER A 180 12.69 -7.19 -23.70
C SER A 180 13.82 -6.30 -24.22
N GLU A 181 13.51 -5.37 -25.13
CA GLU A 181 14.45 -4.43 -25.73
C GLU A 181 14.63 -3.15 -24.88
N VAL A 182 13.78 -2.94 -23.87
CA VAL A 182 13.76 -1.73 -23.05
C VAL A 182 14.77 -1.85 -21.92
N LYS A 183 15.86 -1.09 -22.02
CA LYS A 183 16.91 -1.08 -20.98
C LYS A 183 16.51 -0.33 -19.70
N ASN A 184 15.67 0.71 -19.81
CA ASN A 184 15.27 1.56 -18.68
C ASN A 184 13.78 1.91 -18.78
N VAL A 185 12.99 1.43 -17.83
CA VAL A 185 11.58 1.84 -17.67
C VAL A 185 11.54 3.16 -16.92
N PRO A 186 10.90 4.22 -17.44
CA PRO A 186 10.81 5.50 -16.74
C PRO A 186 9.96 5.39 -15.47
N PHE A 187 10.41 6.02 -14.39
CA PHE A 187 9.68 6.04 -13.13
C PHE A 187 8.41 6.91 -13.25
N VAL A 188 7.26 6.36 -12.88
CA VAL A 188 6.04 7.13 -12.64
C VAL A 188 6.04 7.68 -11.21
N PHE A 189 6.44 6.83 -10.26
CA PHE A 189 6.79 7.22 -8.90
C PHE A 189 8.13 6.61 -8.51
N GLU A 190 8.83 7.31 -7.64
CA GLU A 190 10.05 6.85 -6.98
C GLU A 190 9.76 6.63 -5.50
N ILE A 191 10.31 5.55 -4.96
CA ILE A 191 10.31 5.30 -3.53
C ILE A 191 11.22 6.32 -2.81
N PRO A 192 10.86 6.72 -1.58
CA PRO A 192 11.70 7.62 -0.78
C PRO A 192 13.09 7.03 -0.50
N LYS A 193 14.10 7.91 -0.50
CA LYS A 193 15.53 7.55 -0.36
C LYS A 193 16.07 7.68 1.07
N SER A 194 15.24 8.14 2.00
CA SER A 194 15.60 8.22 3.42
C SER A 194 14.39 7.83 4.29
N PRO A 195 14.62 7.32 5.52
CA PRO A 195 13.55 6.99 6.46
C PRO A 195 12.61 8.17 6.75
N VAL A 196 13.15 9.39 6.83
CA VAL A 196 12.37 10.60 7.10
C VAL A 196 11.41 10.90 5.96
N ASP A 197 11.84 10.72 4.71
CA ASP A 197 11.00 11.01 3.55
C ASP A 197 9.75 10.12 3.48
N TYR A 198 9.81 8.87 3.96
CA TYR A 198 8.62 8.02 4.12
C TYR A 198 7.60 8.66 5.07
N THR A 199 8.06 9.24 6.18
CA THR A 199 7.17 9.86 7.18
C THR A 199 6.47 11.12 6.69
N LEU A 200 7.00 11.75 5.64
CA LEU A 200 6.42 12.93 5.00
C LEU A 200 5.30 12.58 4.01
N LEU A 201 5.15 11.31 3.61
CA LEU A 201 4.10 10.89 2.71
C LEU A 201 2.73 10.90 3.44
N PRO A 202 1.73 11.67 2.97
CA PRO A 202 0.44 11.79 3.66
C PRO A 202 -0.31 10.47 3.83
N PHE A 203 -0.07 9.52 2.91
CA PHE A 203 -0.72 8.21 2.91
C PHE A 203 0.03 7.16 3.74
N PHE A 204 1.26 7.42 4.20
CA PHE A 204 2.12 6.38 4.79
C PHE A 204 1.52 5.73 6.02
N LYS A 205 0.83 6.49 6.88
CA LYS A 205 0.23 5.91 8.08
C LYS A 205 -0.87 4.90 7.76
N ASN A 206 -1.75 5.23 6.82
CA ASN A 206 -2.78 4.29 6.37
C ASN A 206 -2.18 3.13 5.55
N TRP A 207 -1.10 3.39 4.81
CA TRP A 207 -0.34 2.33 4.14
C TRP A 207 0.22 1.31 5.14
N ILE A 208 0.76 1.75 6.28
CA ILE A 208 1.24 0.83 7.34
C ILE A 208 0.11 -0.05 7.88
N VAL A 209 -1.13 0.44 7.94
CA VAL A 209 -2.28 -0.38 8.33
C VAL A 209 -2.48 -1.53 7.34
N GLY A 210 -2.50 -1.21 6.04
CA GLY A 210 -2.61 -2.22 4.98
C GLY A 210 -1.47 -3.23 5.01
N PHE A 211 -0.24 -2.72 5.13
CA PHE A 211 0.96 -3.54 5.21
C PHE A 211 0.98 -4.42 6.48
N THR A 212 0.34 -3.96 7.56
CA THR A 212 0.16 -4.76 8.78
C THR A 212 -0.86 -5.88 8.58
N CYS A 213 -1.89 -5.68 7.76
CA CYS A 213 -2.83 -6.75 7.40
C CYS A 213 -2.14 -7.92 6.70
N SER A 214 -1.15 -7.65 5.85
CA SER A 214 -0.35 -8.70 5.20
C SER A 214 0.83 -9.21 6.03
N GLU A 215 1.72 -8.32 6.47
CA GLU A 215 3.05 -8.68 7.00
C GLU A 215 3.17 -8.52 8.52
N GLY A 216 2.13 -7.96 9.15
CA GLY A 216 2.12 -7.67 10.58
C GLY A 216 1.77 -8.88 11.43
N SER A 217 2.15 -8.85 12.70
CA SER A 217 1.72 -9.86 13.68
C SER A 217 1.55 -9.25 15.07
N PHE A 218 0.43 -9.58 15.70
CA PHE A 218 0.12 -9.29 17.10
C PHE A 218 0.08 -10.59 17.88
N PHE A 219 0.91 -10.73 18.91
CA PHE A 219 1.00 -11.96 19.67
C PHE A 219 1.52 -11.76 21.10
N ILE A 220 1.32 -12.77 21.94
CA ILE A 220 1.92 -12.88 23.26
C ILE A 220 3.09 -13.86 23.18
N LYS A 221 4.26 -13.46 23.63
CA LYS A 221 5.46 -14.33 23.70
C LYS A 221 5.34 -15.32 24.86
N LYS A 222 6.18 -16.36 24.86
CA LYS A 222 6.27 -17.35 25.96
C LYS A 222 6.56 -16.72 27.32
N ASN A 223 7.26 -15.58 27.36
CA ASN A 223 7.53 -14.82 28.58
C ASN A 223 6.37 -13.86 28.95
N ASN A 224 5.18 -14.04 28.38
CA ASN A 224 3.98 -13.21 28.56
C ASN A 224 4.08 -11.77 28.03
N ASP A 225 5.07 -11.47 27.19
CA ASP A 225 5.19 -10.14 26.57
C ASP A 225 4.27 -9.98 25.37
N GLY A 226 3.47 -8.91 25.40
CA GLY A 226 2.79 -8.39 24.24
C GLY A 226 3.77 -7.90 23.18
N CYS A 227 3.71 -8.47 21.98
CA CYS A 227 4.59 -8.10 20.89
C CYS A 227 3.79 -7.71 19.65
N PHE A 228 4.22 -6.61 19.02
CA PHE A 228 3.87 -6.27 17.66
C PHE A 228 5.12 -6.40 16.78
N GLN A 229 4.95 -6.93 15.57
CA GLN A 229 6.04 -7.17 14.65
C GLN A 229 5.62 -6.93 13.20
N LEU A 230 6.54 -6.41 12.39
CA LEU A 230 6.49 -6.40 10.92
C LEU A 230 7.75 -7.09 10.41
N LYS A 231 7.64 -7.89 9.35
CA LYS A 231 8.79 -8.55 8.73
C LYS A 231 8.62 -8.56 7.21
N GLN A 232 9.67 -8.28 6.46
CA GLN A 232 9.67 -8.31 5.00
C GLN A 232 11.10 -8.49 4.49
N ARG A 233 11.27 -8.91 3.23
CA ARG A 233 12.60 -8.93 2.57
C ARG A 233 13.28 -7.56 2.70
N ILE A 234 14.62 -7.54 2.78
CA ILE A 234 15.43 -6.32 3.09
C ILE A 234 14.89 -5.07 2.39
N HIS A 235 14.54 -4.09 3.21
CA HIS A 235 14.09 -2.74 2.83
C HIS A 235 14.44 -1.76 3.96
N SER A 236 15.73 -1.42 4.09
CA SER A 236 16.27 -0.79 5.31
C SER A 236 15.62 0.55 5.64
N ASP A 237 15.49 1.46 4.67
CA ASP A 237 14.95 2.79 4.93
C ASP A 237 13.48 2.77 5.34
N LEU A 238 12.68 1.87 4.76
CA LEU A 238 11.27 1.66 5.11
C LEU A 238 11.13 1.16 6.55
N PHE A 239 11.97 0.22 6.98
CA PHE A 239 11.92 -0.33 8.34
C PHE A 239 12.45 0.67 9.38
N GLU A 240 13.47 1.45 9.02
CA GLU A 240 13.90 2.59 9.84
C GLU A 240 12.82 3.67 9.92
N ALA A 241 12.00 3.87 8.89
CA ALA A 241 10.85 4.77 8.95
C ALA A 241 9.79 4.31 9.96
N PHE A 242 9.59 2.99 10.13
CA PHE A 242 8.69 2.48 11.18
C PHE A 242 9.15 2.88 12.58
N LYS A 243 10.46 2.92 12.85
CA LYS A 243 10.98 3.41 14.14
C LYS A 243 10.61 4.86 14.39
N LEU A 244 10.63 5.70 13.35
CA LEU A 244 10.21 7.10 13.45
C LEU A 244 8.71 7.21 13.74
N ILE A 245 7.88 6.45 13.02
CA ILE A 245 6.41 6.43 13.21
C ILE A 245 6.01 5.98 14.61
N PHE A 246 6.63 4.90 15.12
CA PHE A 246 6.38 4.38 16.47
C PHE A 246 7.28 5.02 17.53
N SER A 247 8.04 6.06 17.18
CA SER A 247 8.95 6.83 18.04
C SER A 247 9.77 5.94 18.98
N THR A 248 10.49 4.96 18.43
CA THR A 248 11.23 3.95 19.18
C THR A 248 12.65 3.78 18.67
N ASN A 249 13.57 3.43 19.58
CA ASN A 249 14.99 3.21 19.28
C ASN A 249 15.33 1.72 19.16
N ARG A 250 14.32 0.84 19.06
CA ARG A 250 14.54 -0.59 18.87
C ARG A 250 15.31 -0.84 17.59
N LYS A 251 16.34 -1.68 17.67
CA LYS A 251 17.14 -2.09 16.51
C LYS A 251 16.26 -2.91 15.54
N ILE A 252 16.36 -2.63 14.25
CA ILE A 252 15.81 -3.48 13.20
C ILE A 252 16.67 -4.75 13.11
N ASP A 253 16.03 -5.90 13.21
CA ASP A 253 16.70 -7.19 12.99
C ASP A 253 16.79 -7.43 11.48
N SER A 254 17.99 -7.74 10.98
CA SER A 254 18.32 -7.86 9.56
C SER A 254 18.91 -9.23 9.24
N THR A 255 18.27 -10.30 9.72
CA THR A 255 18.71 -11.70 9.54
C THR A 255 18.07 -12.36 8.32
N ASN A 256 18.81 -13.27 7.66
CA ASN A 256 18.33 -14.11 6.55
C ASN A 256 17.74 -13.36 5.34
N ASN A 257 18.25 -12.17 5.02
CA ASN A 257 17.71 -11.29 3.97
C ASN A 257 16.31 -10.73 4.26
N TYR A 258 15.91 -10.65 5.52
CA TYR A 258 14.70 -9.98 5.97
C TYR A 258 15.04 -8.84 6.93
N ASN A 259 14.27 -7.76 6.87
CA ASN A 259 14.19 -6.80 7.95
C ASN A 259 12.98 -7.12 8.82
N GLN A 260 13.14 -6.92 10.13
CA GLN A 260 12.12 -7.16 11.12
C GLN A 260 12.10 -6.02 12.13
N PHE A 261 10.96 -5.32 12.18
CA PHE A 261 10.63 -4.33 13.20
C PHE A 261 9.82 -5.04 14.28
N GLY A 262 10.21 -4.92 15.55
CA GLY A 262 9.53 -5.59 16.65
C GLY A 262 9.60 -4.81 17.96
N VAL A 263 8.45 -4.65 18.61
CA VAL A 263 8.31 -3.90 19.85
C VAL A 263 7.50 -4.69 20.88
N SER A 264 7.92 -4.61 22.14
CA SER A 264 7.24 -5.29 23.25
C SER A 264 7.38 -4.58 24.60
N SER A 265 7.93 -3.36 24.65
CA SER A 265 7.96 -2.58 25.89
C SER A 265 6.56 -2.03 26.19
N LYS A 266 6.25 -1.75 27.45
CA LYS A 266 4.94 -1.20 27.83
C LYS A 266 4.63 0.12 27.09
N SER A 267 5.63 0.99 26.94
CA SER A 267 5.48 2.26 26.21
C SER A 267 5.28 2.05 24.71
N ASP A 268 6.03 1.14 24.08
CA ASP A 268 5.86 0.87 22.65
C ASP A 268 4.52 0.17 22.36
N VAL A 269 4.08 -0.76 23.22
CA VAL A 269 2.75 -1.39 23.11
C VAL A 269 1.65 -0.33 23.19
N GLN A 270 1.74 0.64 24.10
CA GLN A 270 0.76 1.74 24.12
C GLN A 270 0.78 2.55 22.82
N LYS A 271 1.96 2.82 22.22
CA LYS A 271 2.04 3.52 20.94
C LYS A 271 1.41 2.72 19.80
N VAL A 272 1.59 1.40 19.80
CA VAL A 272 0.93 0.50 18.84
C VAL A 272 -0.59 0.56 19.02
N ILE A 273 -1.10 0.52 20.26
CA ILE A 273 -2.54 0.67 20.52
C ILE A 273 -3.03 2.04 20.05
N ASN A 274 -2.32 3.12 20.38
CA ASN A 274 -2.67 4.47 19.93
C ASN A 274 -2.71 4.58 18.41
N TYR A 275 -1.78 3.92 17.73
CA TYR A 275 -1.70 3.91 16.29
C TYR A 275 -2.93 3.27 15.65
N PHE A 276 -3.29 2.05 16.06
CA PHE A 276 -4.37 1.29 15.44
C PHE A 276 -5.77 1.61 15.98
N SER A 277 -5.90 2.15 17.20
CA SER A 277 -7.21 2.39 17.84
C SER A 277 -7.59 3.86 18.01
N PHE A 278 -6.62 4.77 18.10
CA PHE A 278 -6.90 6.16 18.51
C PHE A 278 -6.44 7.22 17.50
N SER A 279 -5.80 6.82 16.40
CA SER A 279 -5.22 7.77 15.42
C SER A 279 -6.17 8.17 14.28
N GLY A 280 -7.41 7.66 14.27
CA GLY A 280 -8.37 7.94 13.18
C GLY A 280 -7.95 7.40 11.82
N LEU A 281 -7.04 6.40 11.80
CA LEU A 281 -6.61 5.73 10.57
C LEU A 281 -7.70 4.77 10.08
N HIS A 282 -7.54 4.29 8.84
CA HIS A 282 -8.31 3.17 8.33
C HIS A 282 -8.16 1.97 9.31
N PRO A 283 -9.25 1.27 9.66
CA PRO A 283 -9.19 0.18 10.62
C PRO A 283 -8.51 -1.06 10.02
N LEU A 284 -7.90 -1.89 10.86
CA LEU A 284 -7.54 -3.25 10.46
C LEU A 284 -8.82 -4.00 10.06
N VAL A 285 -8.70 -4.93 9.10
CA VAL A 285 -9.81 -5.74 8.61
C VAL A 285 -9.48 -7.23 8.63
N GLY A 286 -10.51 -8.07 8.49
CA GLY A 286 -10.41 -9.52 8.37
C GLY A 286 -9.71 -10.20 9.55
N LEU A 287 -8.91 -11.22 9.24
CA LEU A 287 -8.20 -11.99 10.27
C LEU A 287 -7.19 -11.14 11.05
N LYS A 288 -6.59 -10.11 10.44
CA LYS A 288 -5.66 -9.23 11.18
C LYS A 288 -6.36 -8.46 12.29
N TYR A 289 -7.58 -7.97 12.03
CA TYR A 289 -8.40 -7.31 13.04
C TYR A 289 -8.75 -8.27 14.18
N ILE A 290 -9.17 -9.49 13.86
CA ILE A 290 -9.47 -10.51 14.87
C ILE A 290 -8.23 -10.85 15.71
N GLN A 291 -7.07 -10.96 15.07
CA GLN A 291 -5.78 -11.17 15.75
C GLN A 291 -5.47 -10.01 16.71
N TYR A 292 -5.69 -8.77 16.27
CA TYR A 292 -5.47 -7.57 17.07
C TYR A 292 -6.41 -7.50 18.28
N GLU A 293 -7.71 -7.75 18.11
CA GLU A 293 -8.69 -7.78 19.20
C GLU A 293 -8.35 -8.86 20.25
N LYS A 294 -7.99 -10.06 19.80
CA LYS A 294 -7.53 -11.13 20.68
C LYS A 294 -6.27 -10.71 21.45
N TRP A 295 -5.35 -10.01 20.78
CA TRP A 295 -4.15 -9.48 21.42
C TRP A 295 -4.49 -8.44 22.49
N LEU A 296 -5.37 -7.47 22.21
CA LEU A 296 -5.83 -6.49 23.21
C LEU A 296 -6.45 -7.16 24.44
N ASN A 297 -7.31 -8.16 24.25
CA ASN A 297 -7.91 -8.91 25.36
C ASN A 297 -6.86 -9.62 26.23
N ASN A 298 -5.86 -10.24 25.60
CA ASN A 298 -4.74 -10.84 26.34
C ASN A 298 -3.91 -9.80 27.10
N LEU A 299 -3.70 -8.61 26.53
CA LEU A 299 -2.99 -7.53 27.19
C LEU A 299 -3.76 -6.96 28.38
N ARG A 300 -5.09 -6.83 28.28
CA ARG A 300 -5.97 -6.42 29.39
C ARG A 300 -5.85 -7.39 30.58
N ALA A 301 -5.77 -8.69 30.31
CA ALA A 301 -5.61 -9.72 31.33
C ALA A 301 -4.17 -9.81 31.88
N SER A 302 -3.18 -9.21 31.22
CA SER A 302 -1.77 -9.28 31.64
C SER A 302 -1.48 -8.35 32.81
N SER A 303 -0.79 -8.85 33.85
CA SER A 303 -0.32 -8.02 34.97
C SER A 303 0.56 -6.85 34.54
N ARG A 304 1.32 -7.00 33.45
CA ARG A 304 2.24 -5.97 32.93
C ARG A 304 1.53 -4.88 32.13
N TYR A 305 0.54 -5.26 31.32
CA TYR A 305 -0.10 -4.37 30.35
C TYR A 305 -1.53 -3.94 30.73
N SER A 306 -2.14 -4.51 31.76
CA SER A 306 -3.54 -4.24 32.16
C SER A 306 -3.87 -2.76 32.37
N LYS A 307 -2.90 -1.96 32.83
CA LYS A 307 -3.06 -0.52 33.08
C LYS A 307 -2.81 0.38 31.86
N LEU A 308 -2.67 -0.19 30.65
CA LEU A 308 -2.61 0.60 29.42
C LEU A 308 -4.00 1.17 29.08
N ASN A 309 -4.02 2.20 28.25
CA ASN A 309 -5.25 2.73 27.68
C ASN A 309 -5.67 1.86 26.49
N TYR A 310 -6.87 1.29 26.57
CA TYR A 310 -7.45 0.41 25.56
C TYR A 310 -8.68 1.04 24.92
N PRO A 311 -8.97 0.77 23.64
CA PRO A 311 -10.26 1.11 23.07
C PRO A 311 -11.39 0.45 23.88
N LYS A 312 -12.56 1.08 23.87
CA LYS A 312 -13.76 0.52 24.50
C LYS A 312 -14.32 -0.63 23.69
#